data_AF-A0A3D4GV24-F1
#
_entry.id   AF-A0A3D4GV24-F1
#
_cell.length_a   1.000
_cell.length_b   1.000
_cell.length_c   1.000
_cell.angle_alpha   90.00
_cell.angle_beta   90.00
_cell.angle_gamma   90.00
#
_symmetry.space_group_name_H-M   'P 1'
#
loop_
_entity.id
_entity.type
_entity.pdbx_description
1 polymer ?
#
loop_
_entity_poly.entity_id
_entity_poly.type
_entity_poly.pdbx_seq_one_letter_code
_entity_poly.pdbx_strand_id
1 'polypeptide(L)'
;MIGYDVETARRFRIEGNRIVHSAQAGIGMMSGANTREDYEAAPLTEEVVVIHNSFRDNEIHISGGARLLLANNVMVEAKRTAAKGITGSSLIGRNLSWANAKASGESLQSGEILKVVPRFADDSLQLHSGSAAIDAGDLEIFWMDRTWELMPQAEIRGRGPDLGALEYWVGVE
;
A
#
# COMPACT_ATOMS: atom_id res chain seq x y z
N MET A 1 -7.65 9.29 7.58
CA MET A 1 -6.69 9.81 8.57
C MET A 1 -6.75 11.32 8.54
N ILE A 2 -6.96 11.94 9.71
CA ILE A 2 -7.07 13.41 9.81
C ILE A 2 -5.94 13.90 10.73
N GLY A 3 -5.08 14.73 10.16
CA GLY A 3 -4.02 15.44 10.86
C GLY A 3 -4.53 16.66 11.60
N TYR A 4 -3.70 17.15 12.51
CA TYR A 4 -3.88 18.45 13.14
C TYR A 4 -2.91 19.46 12.49
N ASP A 5 -3.10 20.75 12.75
CA ASP A 5 -2.20 21.82 12.27
C ASP A 5 -0.84 21.83 13.00
N VAL A 6 -0.61 20.87 13.88
CA VAL A 6 0.63 20.66 14.63
C VAL A 6 1.09 19.22 14.43
N GLU A 7 2.41 19.02 14.34
CA GLU A 7 2.99 17.68 14.32
C GLU A 7 2.64 16.95 15.62
N THR A 8 2.24 15.69 15.50
CA THR A 8 1.95 14.84 16.65
C THR A 8 2.88 13.64 16.67
N ALA A 9 3.08 13.05 17.85
CA ALA A 9 3.87 11.82 17.99
C ALA A 9 3.12 10.55 17.54
N ARG A 10 1.94 10.69 16.90
CA ARG A 10 1.14 9.54 16.45
C ARG A 10 1.86 8.82 15.33
N ARG A 11 1.74 7.50 15.35
CA ARG A 11 2.28 6.60 14.33
C ARG A 11 1.18 5.65 13.91
N PHE A 12 1.08 5.40 12.62
CA PHE A 12 0.04 4.56 12.05
C PHE A 12 0.70 3.40 11.31
N ARG A 13 0.32 2.17 11.64
CA ARG A 13 0.69 0.97 10.89
C ARG A 13 -0.59 0.32 10.39
N ILE A 14 -0.66 0.11 9.07
CA ILE A 14 -1.80 -0.47 8.37
C ILE A 14 -1.25 -1.65 7.58
N GLU A 15 -1.61 -2.85 8.00
CA GLU A 15 -0.98 -4.08 7.53
C GLU A 15 -1.96 -5.24 7.42
N GLY A 16 -1.79 -6.09 6.40
CA GLY A 16 -2.57 -7.32 6.22
C GLY A 16 -4.02 -7.10 5.80
N ASN A 17 -4.37 -5.90 5.29
CA ASN A 17 -5.77 -5.56 5.01
C ASN A 17 -6.13 -5.73 3.53
N ARG A 18 -7.38 -6.11 3.30
CA ARG A 18 -8.03 -5.97 1.99
C ARG A 18 -8.89 -4.71 2.02
N ILE A 19 -8.54 -3.73 1.20
CA ILE A 19 -9.19 -2.42 1.16
C ILE A 19 -9.80 -2.26 -0.23
N VAL A 20 -11.10 -2.53 -0.33
CA VAL A 20 -11.78 -2.71 -1.62
C VAL A 20 -13.05 -1.87 -1.73
N HIS A 21 -13.39 -1.44 -2.94
CA HIS A 21 -14.65 -0.77 -3.28
C HIS A 21 -14.94 0.52 -2.49
N SER A 22 -13.92 1.23 -2.03
CA SER A 22 -14.10 2.57 -1.47
C SER A 22 -14.56 3.53 -2.56
N ALA A 23 -15.70 4.20 -2.33
CA ALA A 23 -16.20 5.26 -3.20
C ALA A 23 -15.29 6.50 -3.22
N GLN A 24 -14.30 6.56 -2.32
CA GLN A 24 -13.29 7.61 -2.20
C GLN A 24 -11.89 6.98 -2.10
N ALA A 25 -11.00 7.54 -1.27
CA ALA A 25 -9.72 6.93 -0.97
C ALA A 25 -9.90 5.65 -0.14
N GLY A 26 -9.10 4.61 -0.40
CA GLY A 26 -8.97 3.47 0.49
C GLY A 26 -8.30 3.88 1.81
N ILE A 27 -7.21 4.65 1.70
CA ILE A 27 -6.56 5.36 2.82
C ILE A 27 -6.40 6.82 2.41
N GLY A 28 -7.22 7.70 3.00
CA GLY A 28 -7.14 9.14 2.77
C GLY A 28 -6.45 9.88 3.92
N MET A 29 -5.53 10.79 3.61
CA MET A 29 -4.92 11.73 4.55
C MET A 29 -5.40 13.15 4.29
N MET A 30 -5.83 13.82 5.36
CA MET A 30 -6.42 15.16 5.36
C MET A 30 -5.82 16.02 6.47
N SER A 31 -5.83 17.34 6.27
CA SER A 31 -5.26 18.33 7.19
C SER A 31 -6.31 19.00 8.10
N GLY A 32 -5.82 19.75 9.09
CA GLY A 32 -6.58 20.78 9.79
C GLY A 32 -7.81 20.35 10.58
N ALA A 33 -7.86 19.10 11.04
CA ALA A 33 -9.03 18.54 11.72
C ALA A 33 -10.35 18.73 10.93
N ASN A 34 -10.26 18.92 9.61
CA ASN A 34 -11.41 19.17 8.77
C ASN A 34 -12.26 17.88 8.66
N THR A 35 -13.55 17.97 8.96
CA THR A 35 -14.47 16.82 8.86
C THR A 35 -15.02 16.61 7.46
N ARG A 36 -14.71 17.51 6.52
CA ARG A 36 -15.05 17.34 5.11
C ARG A 36 -14.04 16.41 4.43
N GLU A 37 -14.43 15.15 4.28
CA GLU A 37 -13.60 14.13 3.64
C GLU A 37 -13.55 14.31 2.12
N ASP A 38 -12.47 14.95 1.63
CA ASP A 38 -12.24 15.24 0.22
C ASP A 38 -10.95 14.61 -0.34
N TYR A 39 -10.26 13.80 0.48
CA TYR A 39 -9.04 13.07 0.11
C TYR A 39 -8.04 13.99 -0.62
N GLU A 40 -7.90 15.22 -0.10
CA GLU A 40 -7.04 16.27 -0.64
C GLU A 40 -5.60 15.82 -0.87
N ALA A 41 -5.16 14.76 -0.16
CA ALA A 41 -3.81 14.23 -0.09
C ALA A 41 -2.89 15.13 0.74
N ALA A 42 -3.29 15.37 1.99
CA ALA A 42 -2.53 16.21 2.90
C ALA A 42 -1.12 15.63 3.16
N PRO A 43 -0.07 16.47 3.19
CA PRO A 43 1.30 16.05 3.47
C PRO A 43 1.50 15.84 4.98
N LEU A 44 0.77 14.88 5.57
CA LEU A 44 0.88 14.58 7.00
C LEU A 44 2.31 14.19 7.38
N THR A 45 2.81 14.81 8.46
CA THR A 45 4.16 14.61 8.98
C THR A 45 4.24 13.49 10.03
N GLU A 46 3.10 12.92 10.44
CA GLU A 46 3.09 11.68 11.19
C GLU A 46 3.70 10.51 10.38
N GLU A 47 4.35 9.59 11.10
CA GLU A 47 4.88 8.36 10.50
C GLU A 47 3.73 7.41 10.15
N VAL A 48 3.60 7.08 8.87
CA VAL A 48 2.58 6.16 8.36
C VAL A 48 3.26 5.01 7.65
N VAL A 49 2.95 3.77 8.04
CA VAL A 49 3.47 2.55 7.42
C VAL A 49 2.29 1.77 6.86
N VAL A 50 2.25 1.58 5.55
CA VAL A 50 1.22 0.85 4.83
C VAL A 50 1.88 -0.28 4.09
N ILE A 51 1.80 -1.49 4.66
CA ILE A 51 2.51 -2.65 4.14
C ILE A 51 1.66 -3.91 4.05
N HIS A 52 1.96 -4.81 3.12
CA HIS A 52 1.23 -6.08 2.99
C HIS A 52 -0.29 -5.88 2.95
N ASN A 53 -0.80 -4.89 2.19
CA ASN A 53 -2.23 -4.72 1.96
C ASN A 53 -2.57 -4.99 0.50
N SER A 54 -3.80 -5.42 0.24
CA SER A 54 -4.36 -5.57 -1.10
C SER A 54 -5.46 -4.53 -1.31
N PHE A 55 -5.25 -3.63 -2.27
CA PHE A 55 -6.21 -2.61 -2.68
C PHE A 55 -6.82 -2.97 -4.03
N ARG A 56 -8.15 -2.86 -4.14
CA ARG A 56 -8.88 -3.10 -5.40
C ARG A 56 -10.08 -2.16 -5.56
N ASP A 57 -10.26 -1.61 -6.75
CA ASP A 57 -11.47 -0.88 -7.16
C ASP A 57 -11.87 0.28 -6.21
N ASN A 58 -10.90 0.92 -5.57
CA ASN A 58 -11.12 2.19 -4.88
C ASN A 58 -11.04 3.36 -5.88
N GLU A 59 -11.68 4.50 -5.60
CA GLU A 59 -11.49 5.70 -6.42
C GLU A 59 -10.00 6.10 -6.46
N ILE A 60 -9.39 6.16 -5.27
CA ILE A 60 -7.94 6.29 -5.06
C ILE A 60 -7.54 5.22 -4.04
N HIS A 61 -6.42 4.49 -4.20
CA HIS A 61 -6.05 3.53 -3.13
C HIS A 61 -5.48 4.25 -1.91
N ILE A 62 -4.49 5.12 -2.11
CA ILE A 62 -3.90 5.94 -1.05
C ILE A 62 -3.73 7.40 -1.48
N SER A 63 -4.06 8.33 -0.58
CA SER A 63 -3.88 9.77 -0.84
C SER A 63 -3.22 10.49 0.34
N GLY A 64 -2.05 11.08 0.09
CA GLY A 64 -1.31 11.95 1.00
C GLY A 64 -0.18 11.27 1.77
N GLY A 65 0.51 12.07 2.58
CA GLY A 65 1.64 11.66 3.40
C GLY A 65 2.95 12.33 3.00
N ALA A 66 3.65 12.89 3.99
CA ALA A 66 5.02 13.39 3.87
C ALA A 66 6.04 12.45 4.52
N ARG A 67 5.58 11.51 5.37
CA ARG A 67 6.37 10.46 6.02
C ARG A 67 5.63 9.12 5.95
N LEU A 68 5.38 8.67 4.71
CA LEU A 68 4.73 7.41 4.39
C LEU A 68 5.75 6.36 3.90
N LEU A 69 5.76 5.17 4.50
CA LEU A 69 6.32 3.96 3.89
C LEU A 69 5.20 3.16 3.25
N LEU A 70 5.29 2.95 1.93
CA LEU A 70 4.37 2.13 1.16
C LEU A 70 5.15 0.98 0.50
N ALA A 71 5.06 -0.23 1.06
CA ALA A 71 5.82 -1.39 0.59
C ALA A 71 5.05 -2.71 0.74
N ASN A 72 5.39 -3.70 -0.06
CA ASN A 72 4.76 -5.01 -0.18
C ASN A 72 3.24 -5.01 -0.39
N ASN A 73 2.66 -3.96 -0.98
CA ASN A 73 1.22 -3.93 -1.27
C ASN A 73 0.92 -4.43 -2.68
N VAL A 74 -0.30 -4.91 -2.87
CA VAL A 74 -0.92 -5.13 -4.19
C VAL A 74 -1.94 -4.02 -4.42
N MET A 75 -1.79 -3.27 -5.51
CA MET A 75 -2.57 -2.08 -5.82
C MET A 75 -3.13 -2.17 -7.23
N VAL A 76 -4.41 -2.51 -7.35
CA VAL A 76 -5.01 -2.79 -8.66
C VAL A 76 -6.35 -2.12 -8.90
N GLU A 77 -6.59 -1.79 -10.16
CA GLU A 77 -7.91 -1.33 -10.62
C GLU A 77 -8.41 -0.06 -9.90
N ALA A 78 -7.52 0.82 -9.43
CA ALA A 78 -7.93 2.13 -8.97
C ALA A 78 -8.63 2.91 -10.09
N LYS A 79 -9.80 3.48 -9.80
CA LYS A 79 -10.62 4.18 -10.82
C LYS A 79 -9.98 5.50 -11.27
N ARG A 80 -9.20 6.15 -10.40
CA ARG A 80 -8.48 7.40 -10.71
C ARG A 80 -6.96 7.24 -10.67
N THR A 81 -6.40 6.81 -9.54
CA THR A 81 -4.98 6.52 -9.38
C THR A 81 -4.71 5.63 -8.16
N ALA A 82 -3.62 4.85 -8.19
CA ALA A 82 -3.20 4.07 -7.03
C ALA A 82 -2.72 4.96 -5.88
N ALA A 83 -1.91 5.98 -6.15
CA ALA A 83 -1.34 6.84 -5.12
C ALA A 83 -1.40 8.30 -5.55
N LYS A 84 -1.75 9.20 -4.64
CA LYS A 84 -1.86 10.65 -4.89
C LYS A 84 -1.20 11.43 -3.76
N GLY A 85 -0.41 12.44 -4.07
CA GLY A 85 0.20 13.37 -3.11
C GLY A 85 1.16 12.70 -2.14
N ILE A 86 1.95 11.72 -2.60
CA ILE A 86 3.00 11.10 -1.78
C ILE A 86 4.27 11.95 -1.90
N THR A 87 4.66 12.59 -0.80
CA THR A 87 5.69 13.64 -0.82
C THR A 87 6.70 13.50 0.32
N GLY A 88 7.59 14.48 0.45
CA GLY A 88 8.48 14.61 1.60
C GLY A 88 9.50 13.48 1.71
N SER A 89 9.65 12.95 2.93
CA SER A 89 10.51 11.81 3.24
C SER A 89 9.82 10.46 3.04
N SER A 90 8.70 10.40 2.32
CA SER A 90 8.00 9.14 2.02
C SER A 90 8.84 8.23 1.12
N LEU A 91 8.69 6.93 1.29
CA LEU A 91 9.33 5.90 0.48
C LEU A 91 8.27 4.96 -0.10
N ILE A 92 8.28 4.83 -1.43
CA ILE A 92 7.54 3.80 -2.15
C ILE A 92 8.54 2.70 -2.48
N GLY A 93 8.52 1.64 -1.66
CA GLY A 93 9.33 0.45 -1.88
C GLY A 93 8.68 -0.47 -2.91
N ARG A 94 8.96 -1.76 -2.78
CA ARG A 94 8.37 -2.77 -3.66
C ARG A 94 6.86 -2.85 -3.50
N ASN A 95 6.13 -2.76 -4.60
CA ASN A 95 4.67 -2.95 -4.64
C ASN A 95 4.29 -3.55 -5.98
N LEU A 96 3.13 -4.23 -6.08
CA LEU A 96 2.53 -4.58 -7.36
C LEU A 96 1.51 -3.51 -7.75
N SER A 97 1.64 -2.95 -8.96
CA SER A 97 0.68 -1.99 -9.51
C SER A 97 0.17 -2.44 -10.88
N TRP A 98 -1.13 -2.71 -10.99
CA TRP A 98 -1.74 -3.23 -12.22
C TRP A 98 -3.12 -2.64 -12.51
N ALA A 99 -3.41 -2.34 -13.79
CA ALA A 99 -4.72 -1.86 -14.24
C ALA A 99 -5.29 -0.62 -13.51
N ASN A 100 -4.45 0.17 -12.85
CA ASN A 100 -4.86 1.45 -12.27
C ASN A 100 -5.02 2.51 -13.37
N ALA A 101 -6.04 3.35 -13.26
CA ALA A 101 -6.17 4.51 -14.11
C ALA A 101 -4.96 5.46 -13.93
N LYS A 102 -4.68 6.24 -14.98
CA LYS A 102 -3.60 7.23 -15.02
C LYS A 102 -4.16 8.64 -15.13
N ALA A 103 -5.01 9.05 -14.20
CA ALA A 103 -5.36 10.46 -14.10
C ALA A 103 -4.09 11.28 -13.80
N SER A 104 -4.04 12.53 -14.28
CA SER A 104 -2.85 13.39 -14.21
C SER A 104 -2.39 13.64 -12.77
N GLY A 105 -1.13 13.25 -12.48
CA GLY A 105 -0.47 13.50 -11.21
C GLY A 105 -0.39 12.25 -10.34
N GLU A 106 0.78 11.61 -10.37
CA GLU A 106 1.19 10.49 -9.52
C GLU A 106 0.55 9.13 -9.88
N SER A 107 1.27 8.39 -10.72
CA SER A 107 1.24 6.93 -10.72
C SER A 107 2.44 6.49 -9.90
N LEU A 108 2.39 5.33 -9.23
CA LEU A 108 3.55 4.79 -8.52
C LEU A 108 4.74 4.71 -9.53
N GLN A 109 5.75 5.55 -9.33
CA GLN A 109 6.90 5.71 -10.23
C GLN A 109 8.18 5.49 -9.42
N SER A 110 8.50 4.21 -9.22
CA SER A 110 9.71 3.67 -8.61
C SER A 110 10.15 2.48 -9.48
N GLY A 111 11.46 2.25 -9.58
CA GLY A 111 12.02 1.07 -10.26
C GLY A 111 11.64 -0.26 -9.59
N GLU A 112 11.14 -0.20 -8.35
CA GLU A 112 10.81 -1.38 -7.54
C GLU A 112 9.36 -1.86 -7.70
N ILE A 113 8.56 -1.17 -8.52
CA ILE A 113 7.14 -1.53 -8.70
C ILE A 113 6.98 -2.57 -9.78
N LEU A 114 6.38 -3.69 -9.40
CA LEU A 114 6.02 -4.77 -10.31
C LEU A 114 4.74 -4.41 -11.08
N LYS A 115 4.84 -4.34 -12.41
CA LYS A 115 3.71 -3.98 -13.30
C LYS A 115 3.24 -5.19 -14.11
N VAL A 116 2.80 -6.22 -13.42
CA VAL A 116 2.32 -7.47 -14.02
C VAL A 116 0.93 -7.82 -13.52
N VAL A 117 0.21 -8.65 -14.27
CA VAL A 117 -1.10 -9.17 -13.84
C VAL A 117 -0.89 -9.94 -12.52
N PRO A 118 -1.59 -9.57 -11.42
CA PRO A 118 -1.39 -10.21 -10.12
C PRO A 118 -1.88 -11.66 -10.10
N ARG A 119 -2.84 -12.03 -10.97
CA ARG A 119 -3.47 -13.36 -11.01
C ARG A 119 -4.02 -13.80 -9.65
N PHE A 120 -5.21 -13.32 -9.30
CA PHE A 120 -5.94 -13.83 -8.13
C PHE A 120 -6.67 -15.13 -8.47
N ALA A 121 -6.85 -15.98 -7.47
CA ALA A 121 -7.66 -17.19 -7.57
C ALA A 121 -9.16 -16.85 -7.57
N ASP A 122 -9.55 -15.80 -6.84
CA ASP A 122 -10.93 -15.36 -6.68
C ASP A 122 -11.00 -13.88 -6.23
N ASP A 123 -12.21 -13.38 -5.97
CA ASP A 123 -12.46 -12.00 -5.53
C ASP A 123 -12.00 -11.70 -4.10
N SER A 124 -11.58 -12.72 -3.34
CA SER A 124 -10.97 -12.54 -2.03
C SER A 124 -9.54 -12.00 -2.11
N LEU A 125 -9.01 -11.82 -3.32
CA LEU A 125 -7.64 -11.38 -3.61
C LEU A 125 -6.56 -12.38 -3.14
N GLN A 126 -6.94 -13.63 -2.92
CA GLN A 126 -5.98 -14.72 -2.75
C GLN A 126 -5.17 -14.90 -4.04
N LEU A 127 -3.85 -15.02 -3.93
CA LEU A 127 -2.99 -15.23 -5.10
C LEU A 127 -3.23 -16.63 -5.70
N HIS A 128 -3.29 -16.69 -7.03
CA HIS A 128 -3.25 -17.94 -7.77
C HIS A 128 -1.79 -18.47 -7.81
N SER A 129 -1.62 -19.78 -7.93
CA SER A 129 -0.31 -20.48 -7.90
C SER A 129 0.74 -19.99 -8.93
N GLY A 130 0.29 -19.33 -9.99
CA GLY A 130 1.13 -18.76 -11.05
C GLY A 130 1.33 -17.24 -10.92
N SER A 131 1.00 -16.65 -9.77
CA SER A 131 1.15 -15.23 -9.52
C SER A 131 2.62 -14.84 -9.38
N ALA A 132 3.00 -13.72 -10.00
CA ALA A 132 4.32 -13.11 -9.80
C ALA A 132 4.40 -12.26 -8.51
N ALA A 133 3.32 -12.19 -7.74
CA ALA A 133 3.33 -11.59 -6.40
C ALA A 133 3.81 -12.57 -5.32
N ILE A 134 3.90 -13.87 -5.63
CA ILE A 134 4.42 -14.90 -4.72
C ILE A 134 5.94 -14.74 -4.57
N ASP A 135 6.45 -14.83 -3.35
CA ASP A 135 7.86 -14.69 -2.95
C ASP A 135 8.50 -13.38 -3.44
N ALA A 136 7.68 -12.38 -3.76
CA ALA A 136 8.13 -11.20 -4.46
C ALA A 136 8.38 -10.01 -3.54
N GLY A 137 7.92 -10.02 -2.30
CA GLY A 137 8.07 -8.95 -1.32
C GLY A 137 9.46 -8.82 -0.72
N ASP A 138 9.77 -7.64 -0.18
CA ASP A 138 11.00 -7.41 0.59
C ASP A 138 10.80 -7.88 2.04
N LEU A 139 11.80 -8.55 2.63
CA LEU A 139 11.78 -8.91 4.06
C LEU A 139 11.99 -7.68 4.95
N GLU A 140 12.87 -6.78 4.51
CA GLU A 140 13.25 -5.58 5.22
C GLU A 140 13.47 -4.42 4.26
N ILE A 141 13.34 -3.19 4.78
CA ILE A 141 13.60 -1.97 4.00
C ILE A 141 14.21 -0.88 4.88
N PHE A 142 15.19 -0.14 4.35
CA PHE A 142 15.78 0.99 5.07
C PHE A 142 15.01 2.28 4.76
N TRP A 143 14.48 2.91 5.80
CA TRP A 143 13.69 4.13 5.68
C TRP A 143 13.76 4.97 6.96
N MET A 144 13.99 6.29 6.81
CA MET A 144 14.17 7.24 7.91
C MET A 144 15.24 6.80 8.93
N ASP A 145 16.45 6.54 8.43
CA ASP A 145 17.63 6.19 9.23
C ASP A 145 17.50 4.91 10.08
N ARG A 146 16.59 4.01 9.70
CA ARG A 146 16.45 2.70 10.31
C ARG A 146 16.00 1.63 9.33
N THR A 147 16.33 0.38 9.62
CA THR A 147 15.79 -0.78 8.93
C THR A 147 14.44 -1.16 9.54
N TRP A 148 13.47 -1.42 8.68
CA TRP A 148 12.14 -1.91 9.01
C TRP A 148 12.03 -3.36 8.60
N GLU A 149 11.72 -4.24 9.54
CA GLU A 149 11.24 -5.59 9.24
C GLU A 149 9.80 -5.48 8.75
N LEU A 150 9.54 -6.00 7.55
CA LEU A 150 8.23 -5.93 6.90
C LEU A 150 7.36 -7.13 7.23
N MET A 151 7.95 -8.31 7.42
CA MET A 151 7.25 -9.53 7.85
C MET A 151 8.19 -10.45 8.64
N PRO A 152 7.75 -11.05 9.77
CA PRO A 152 8.54 -12.06 10.49
C PRO A 152 8.73 -13.33 9.66
N GLN A 153 9.90 -13.97 9.73
CA GLN A 153 10.16 -15.22 9.01
C GLN A 153 9.17 -16.35 9.29
N ALA A 154 8.55 -16.38 10.48
CA ALA A 154 7.58 -17.41 10.85
C ALA A 154 6.25 -17.31 10.08
N GLU A 155 5.95 -16.12 9.53
CA GLU A 155 4.72 -15.84 8.79
C GLU A 155 4.86 -16.13 7.30
N ILE A 156 6.11 -16.13 6.79
CA ILE A 156 6.42 -16.38 5.38
C ILE A 156 6.05 -17.80 4.97
N ARG A 157 5.38 -17.93 3.82
CA ARG A 157 5.00 -19.19 3.18
C ARG A 157 5.70 -19.38 1.84
N GLY A 158 7.02 -19.48 1.89
CA GLY A 158 7.82 -19.68 0.69
C GLY A 158 9.27 -19.29 0.89
N ARG A 159 9.87 -18.71 -0.13
CA ARG A 159 11.24 -18.17 -0.14
C ARG A 159 11.31 -16.73 0.34
N GLY A 160 10.21 -15.99 0.28
CA GLY A 160 10.11 -14.61 0.74
C GLY A 160 8.66 -14.22 0.98
N PRO A 161 8.39 -13.03 1.54
CA PRO A 161 7.03 -12.55 1.70
C PRO A 161 6.34 -12.41 0.35
N ASP A 162 5.04 -12.68 0.30
CA ASP A 162 4.21 -12.34 -0.85
C ASP A 162 3.84 -10.86 -0.81
N LEU A 163 3.57 -10.29 -1.99
CA LEU A 163 2.94 -8.98 -2.09
C LEU A 163 1.45 -9.10 -1.79
N GLY A 164 0.92 -8.14 -1.03
CA GLY A 164 -0.49 -8.06 -0.69
C GLY A 164 -0.82 -8.58 0.70
N ALA A 165 -2.11 -8.79 0.95
CA ALA A 165 -2.65 -9.07 2.28
C ALA A 165 -2.54 -10.53 2.73
N LEU A 166 -2.33 -11.46 1.82
CA LEU A 166 -2.41 -12.89 2.09
C LEU A 166 -1.22 -13.60 1.46
N GLU A 167 -0.50 -14.36 2.28
CA GLU A 167 0.48 -15.33 1.80
C GLU A 167 -0.23 -16.42 0.98
N TYR A 168 0.41 -16.82 -0.12
CA TYR A 168 0.05 -18.00 -0.86
C TYR A 168 0.52 -19.25 -0.11
N TRP A 169 -0.38 -20.20 0.08
CA TRP A 169 -0.06 -21.45 0.74
C TRP A 169 -0.69 -22.63 0.00
N VAL A 170 0.10 -23.67 -0.23
CA VAL A 170 -0.35 -24.97 -0.75
C VAL A 170 -0.21 -26.01 0.35
N GLY A 171 -1.01 -25.86 1.40
CA GLY A 171 -1.15 -26.90 2.42
C GLY A 171 -2.20 -27.90 2.01
N VAL A 172 -1.86 -29.19 2.08
CA VAL A 172 -2.86 -30.26 2.18
C VAL A 172 -3.36 -30.25 3.62
N GLU A 173 -4.66 -30.08 3.83
CA GLU A 173 -5.30 -30.32 5.15
C GLU A 173 -5.09 -31.78 5.61
#